data_AF-A0A2N1PKT3-F1
#
_entry.id   AF-A0A2N1PKT3-F1
#
_cell.length_a   1.000
_cell.length_b   1.000
_cell.length_c   1.000
_cell.angle_alpha   90.00
_cell.angle_beta   90.00
_cell.angle_gamma   90.00
#
_symmetry.space_group_name_H-M   'P 1'
#
loop_
_entity.id
_entity.type
_entity.pdbx_description
1 polymer ?
#
loop_
_entity_poly.entity_id
_entity_poly.type
_entity_poly.pdbx_seq_one_letter_code
_entity_poly.pdbx_strand_id
1 'polypeptide(L)'
;MTDKLEPKAAFKLIRRLMKNFIYDPGFEPGNEWIYASQESSQYGERLQFWLDGKSIPFDEKIMVIICCPHPEISEMIWSYFLKNWPELLVTEDIIVTNESFTWALEYKTQKIARFGRKSNII
;
A
#
# COMPACT_ATOMS: atom_id res chain seq x y z
N MET A 1 -26.05 4.54 -7.88
CA MET A 1 -25.38 5.46 -6.95
C MET A 1 -24.41 4.64 -6.13
N THR A 2 -23.15 4.56 -6.54
CA THR A 2 -22.08 4.10 -5.66
C THR A 2 -21.82 5.26 -4.71
N ASP A 3 -22.34 5.19 -3.49
CA ASP A 3 -21.93 6.11 -2.43
C ASP A 3 -20.41 6.01 -2.33
N LYS A 4 -19.71 7.08 -2.72
CA LYS A 4 -18.26 7.16 -2.54
C LYS A 4 -18.00 6.98 -1.05
N LEU A 5 -17.21 5.96 -0.71
CA LEU A 5 -16.88 5.66 0.66
C LEU A 5 -16.09 6.84 1.24
N GLU A 6 -16.64 7.50 2.27
CA GLU A 6 -15.98 8.61 2.95
C GLU A 6 -14.56 8.22 3.41
N PRO A 7 -13.54 9.08 3.24
CA PRO A 7 -12.14 8.76 3.56
C PRO A 7 -11.90 8.15 4.94
N LYS A 8 -12.53 8.71 5.97
CA LYS A 8 -12.45 8.18 7.34
C LYS A 8 -13.08 6.79 7.48
N ALA A 9 -14.17 6.53 6.77
CA ALA A 9 -14.84 5.23 6.79
C ALA A 9 -13.99 4.17 6.07
N ALA A 10 -13.43 4.52 4.91
CA ALA A 10 -12.51 3.66 4.16
C ALA A 10 -11.27 3.30 4.99
N PHE A 11 -10.63 4.30 5.59
CA PHE A 11 -9.48 4.12 6.46
C PHE A 11 -9.80 3.20 7.66
N LYS A 12 -10.96 3.37 8.30
CA LYS A 12 -11.36 2.50 9.42
C LYS A 12 -11.65 1.08 8.95
N LEU A 13 -12.33 0.92 7.82
CA LEU A 13 -12.65 -0.37 7.24
C LEU A 13 -11.39 -1.15 6.85
N ILE A 14 -10.48 -0.52 6.11
CA ILE A 14 -9.28 -1.18 5.62
C ILE A 14 -8.38 -1.62 6.78
N ARG A 15 -8.18 -0.76 7.80
CA ARG A 15 -7.40 -1.15 8.99
C ARG A 15 -8.01 -2.32 9.74
N ARG A 16 -9.34 -2.48 9.72
CA ARG A 16 -10.01 -3.65 10.29
C ARG A 16 -9.74 -4.90 9.44
N LEU A 17 -9.82 -4.80 8.12
CA LEU A 17 -9.59 -5.92 7.20
C LEU A 17 -8.15 -6.42 7.23
N MET A 18 -7.19 -5.51 7.34
CA MET A 18 -5.76 -5.82 7.35
C MET A 18 -5.31 -6.66 8.55
N LYS A 19 -6.12 -6.74 9.62
CA LYS A 19 -5.88 -7.70 10.72
C LYS A 19 -5.96 -9.15 10.27
N ASN A 20 -6.62 -9.42 9.15
CA ASN A 20 -6.83 -10.76 8.60
C ASN A 20 -5.99 -10.99 7.33
N PHE A 21 -5.03 -10.11 7.05
CA PHE A 21 -4.16 -10.27 5.89
C PHE A 21 -3.01 -11.21 6.23
N ILE A 22 -2.64 -12.03 5.25
CA ILE A 22 -1.36 -12.73 5.25
C ILE A 22 -0.36 -11.77 4.63
N TYR A 23 0.66 -11.38 5.40
CA TYR A 23 1.70 -10.48 4.93
C TYR A 23 2.82 -11.23 4.22
N ASP A 24 3.34 -10.61 3.17
CA ASP A 24 4.52 -11.07 2.46
C ASP A 24 5.74 -11.00 3.39
N PRO A 25 6.74 -11.89 3.20
CA PRO A 25 7.98 -11.80 3.96
C PRO A 25 8.72 -10.49 3.67
N GLY A 26 9.24 -9.90 4.74
CA GLY A 26 10.02 -8.68 4.76
C GLY A 26 11.52 -8.92 4.65
N PHE A 27 12.31 -8.00 5.20
CA PHE A 27 13.79 -8.04 5.14
C PHE A 27 14.38 -9.18 5.98
N GLU A 28 13.81 -9.45 7.15
CA GLU A 28 14.27 -10.52 8.06
C GLU A 28 13.27 -11.68 8.11
N PRO A 29 13.73 -12.93 8.31
CA PRO A 29 12.85 -14.06 8.54
C PRO A 29 11.91 -13.80 9.73
N GLY A 30 10.59 -13.88 9.50
CA GLY A 30 9.58 -13.61 10.51
C GLY A 30 9.20 -12.12 10.66
N ASN A 31 9.82 -11.23 9.90
CA ASN A 31 9.42 -9.83 9.76
C ASN A 31 8.69 -9.64 8.43
N GLU A 32 7.65 -8.82 8.41
CA GLU A 32 6.83 -8.48 7.23
C GLU A 32 7.20 -7.13 6.60
N TRP A 33 8.06 -6.36 7.27
CA TRP A 33 8.49 -5.04 6.86
C TRP A 33 9.75 -5.09 6.00
N ILE A 34 9.77 -4.28 4.95
CA ILE A 34 10.95 -3.99 4.13
C ILE A 34 11.34 -2.52 4.29
N TYR A 35 12.62 -2.22 4.02
CA TYR A 35 13.05 -0.84 3.84
C TYR A 35 12.52 -0.28 2.52
N ALA A 36 11.93 0.90 2.61
CA ALA A 36 11.30 1.64 1.53
C ALA A 36 11.82 3.08 1.48
N SER A 37 13.15 3.24 1.62
CA SER A 37 13.79 4.56 1.62
C SER A 37 14.17 5.01 0.20
N GLN A 38 14.03 6.31 -0.06
CA GLN A 38 14.53 6.99 -1.27
C GLN A 38 15.90 7.64 -1.07
N GLU A 39 16.46 7.61 0.14
CA GLU A 39 17.70 8.32 0.47
C GLU A 39 18.94 7.76 -0.26
N SER A 40 18.84 6.53 -0.77
CA SER A 40 19.86 5.90 -1.60
C SER A 40 19.22 5.35 -2.86
N SER A 41 19.88 5.55 -3.99
CA SER A 41 19.48 4.96 -5.27
C SER A 41 19.30 3.44 -5.17
N GLN A 42 20.16 2.77 -4.41
CA GLN A 42 20.08 1.33 -4.19
C GLN A 42 18.80 0.92 -3.43
N TYR A 43 18.34 1.72 -2.47
CA TYR A 43 17.10 1.44 -1.75
C TYR A 43 15.87 1.70 -2.64
N GLY A 44 15.92 2.74 -3.47
CA GLY A 44 14.89 3.01 -4.47
C GLY A 44 14.73 1.89 -5.50
N GLU A 45 15.84 1.41 -6.09
CA GLU A 45 15.81 0.28 -7.04
C GLU A 45 15.27 -1.00 -6.41
N ARG A 46 15.67 -1.29 -5.18
CA ARG A 46 15.15 -2.46 -4.43
C ARG A 46 13.66 -2.36 -4.16
N LEU A 47 13.17 -1.18 -3.78
CA LEU A 47 11.75 -0.96 -3.56
C LEU A 47 10.97 -1.08 -4.87
N GLN A 48 11.46 -0.49 -5.97
CA GLN A 48 10.84 -0.65 -7.29
C GLN A 48 10.72 -2.12 -7.67
N PHE A 49 11.82 -2.88 -7.58
CA PHE A 49 11.82 -4.31 -7.87
C PHE A 49 10.83 -5.09 -6.99
N TRP A 50 10.75 -4.74 -5.69
CA TRP A 50 9.81 -5.37 -4.76
C TRP A 50 8.35 -5.04 -5.07
N LEU A 51 8.05 -3.82 -5.51
CA LEU A 51 6.72 -3.39 -5.95
C LEU A 51 6.31 -4.07 -7.26
N ASP A 52 7.23 -4.17 -8.22
CA ASP A 52 7.00 -4.87 -9.50
C ASP A 52 6.71 -6.37 -9.27
N GLY A 53 7.32 -6.97 -8.24
CA GLY A 53 7.11 -8.35 -7.84
C GLY A 53 5.72 -8.66 -7.24
N LYS A 54 4.85 -7.66 -6.98
CA LYS A 54 3.56 -7.88 -6.31
C LYS A 54 2.48 -8.53 -7.19
N SER A 55 2.77 -8.75 -8.47
CA SER A 55 1.84 -9.40 -9.42
C SER A 55 0.48 -8.72 -9.47
N ILE A 56 0.47 -7.39 -9.34
CA ILE A 56 -0.72 -6.56 -9.46
C ILE A 56 -0.90 -6.16 -10.92
N PRO A 57 -2.10 -6.30 -11.52
CA PRO A 57 -2.33 -5.89 -12.90
C PRO A 57 -1.98 -4.41 -13.09
N PHE A 58 -1.26 -4.09 -14.17
CA PHE A 58 -0.80 -2.71 -14.45
C PHE A 58 -1.95 -1.71 -14.60
N ASP A 59 -3.11 -2.17 -15.04
CA ASP A 59 -4.34 -1.40 -15.23
C ASP A 59 -5.31 -1.49 -14.03
N GLU A 60 -4.93 -2.18 -12.94
CA GLU A 60 -5.78 -2.28 -11.76
C GLU A 60 -6.01 -0.87 -11.17
N LYS A 61 -7.28 -0.56 -10.92
CA LYS A 61 -7.68 0.64 -10.17
C LYS A 61 -7.34 0.46 -8.71
N ILE A 62 -6.65 1.45 -8.17
CA ILE A 62 -6.22 1.49 -6.78
C ILE A 62 -6.73 2.73 -6.08
N MET A 63 -6.87 2.62 -4.76
CA MET A 63 -7.09 3.73 -3.84
C MET A 63 -5.82 3.93 -3.03
N VAL A 64 -5.33 5.16 -3.00
CA VAL A 64 -4.26 5.63 -2.12
C VAL A 64 -4.89 6.43 -0.99
N ILE A 65 -4.67 5.99 0.25
CA ILE A 65 -5.25 6.57 1.45
C ILE A 65 -4.13 7.19 2.27
N ILE A 66 -4.16 8.52 2.46
CA ILE A 66 -3.23 9.23 3.34
C ILE A 66 -3.76 9.10 4.78
N CYS A 67 -2.93 8.55 5.67
CA CYS A 67 -3.32 8.15 7.02
C CYS A 67 -3.02 9.23 8.07
N CYS A 68 -3.48 10.45 7.82
CA CYS A 68 -3.33 11.57 8.74
C CYS A 68 -4.65 11.82 9.54
N PRO A 69 -4.70 12.78 10.49
CA PRO A 69 -5.92 13.10 11.24
C PRO A 69 -7.15 13.44 10.37
N HIS A 70 -6.90 13.87 9.13
CA HIS A 70 -7.90 14.13 8.10
C HIS A 70 -7.61 13.26 6.88
N PRO A 71 -7.99 11.96 6.89
CA PRO A 71 -7.64 11.06 5.81
C PRO A 71 -8.14 11.56 4.46
N GLU A 72 -7.33 11.39 3.43
CA GLU A 72 -7.64 11.71 2.05
C GLU A 72 -7.57 10.43 1.21
N ILE A 73 -8.43 10.33 0.20
CA ILE A 73 -8.39 9.24 -0.79
C ILE A 73 -8.12 9.82 -2.16
N SER A 74 -7.14 9.25 -2.84
CA SER A 74 -6.92 9.44 -4.27
C SER A 74 -7.12 8.12 -5.00
N GLU A 75 -7.87 8.14 -6.10
CA GLU A 75 -8.02 7.00 -7.00
C GLU A 75 -7.02 7.14 -8.15
N MET A 76 -6.31 6.08 -8.48
CA MET A 76 -5.41 6.04 -9.63
C MET A 76 -5.24 4.62 -10.16
N ILE A 77 -4.39 4.45 -11.16
CA ILE A 77 -4.05 3.13 -11.72
C ILE A 77 -2.72 2.67 -11.12
N TRP A 78 -2.56 1.36 -10.90
CA TRP A 78 -1.33 0.78 -10.36
C TRP A 78 -0.07 1.17 -11.13
N SER A 79 -0.10 1.11 -12.47
CA SER A 79 1.03 1.56 -13.29
C SER A 79 1.39 3.04 -13.08
N TYR A 80 0.41 3.91 -12.85
CA TYR A 80 0.67 5.31 -12.52
C TYR A 80 1.31 5.44 -11.13
N PHE A 81 0.84 4.67 -10.15
CA PHE A 81 1.47 4.61 -8.84
C PHE A 81 2.92 4.14 -8.93
N LEU A 82 3.22 3.06 -9.66
CA LEU A 82 4.59 2.56 -9.84
C LEU A 82 5.51 3.59 -10.49
N LYS A 83 5.01 4.39 -11.43
CA LYS A 83 5.84 5.42 -12.07
C LYS A 83 6.16 6.60 -11.14
N ASN A 84 5.25 6.90 -10.20
CA ASN A 84 5.31 8.10 -9.37
C ASN A 84 5.45 7.80 -7.87
N TRP A 85 5.72 6.54 -7.49
CA TRP A 85 5.81 6.15 -6.08
C TRP A 85 6.79 7.03 -5.29
N PRO A 86 7.92 7.53 -5.84
CA PRO A 86 8.81 8.38 -5.05
C PRO A 86 8.11 9.66 -4.56
N GLU A 87 7.25 10.23 -5.39
CA GLU A 87 6.49 11.44 -5.08
C GLU A 87 5.23 11.15 -4.26
N LEU A 88 4.71 9.92 -4.30
CA LEU A 88 3.49 9.52 -3.59
C LEU A 88 3.78 8.99 -2.18
N LEU A 89 4.95 8.38 -1.97
CA LEU A 89 5.42 7.91 -0.67
C LEU A 89 6.07 9.05 0.12
N VAL A 90 5.30 10.13 0.35
CA VAL A 90 5.72 11.32 1.09
C VAL A 90 5.83 11.06 2.60
N THR A 91 6.08 12.11 3.38
CA THR A 91 6.30 12.10 4.84
C THR A 91 5.11 11.64 5.70
N GLU A 92 4.09 11.03 5.11
CA GLU A 92 2.90 10.56 5.81
C GLU A 92 2.76 9.04 5.68
N ASP A 93 2.07 8.43 6.65
CA ASP A 93 1.67 7.04 6.53
C ASP A 93 0.66 6.92 5.38
N ILE A 94 0.82 5.92 4.51
CA ILE A 94 -0.16 5.66 3.45
C ILE A 94 -0.59 4.20 3.41
N ILE A 95 -1.80 3.97 2.92
CA ILE A 95 -2.30 2.64 2.56
C ILE A 95 -2.74 2.67 1.10
N VAL A 96 -2.24 1.72 0.31
CA VAL A 96 -2.66 1.53 -1.09
C VAL A 96 -3.38 0.19 -1.19
N THR A 97 -4.50 0.14 -1.89
CA THR A 97 -5.34 -1.06 -2.03
C THR A 97 -6.13 -1.02 -3.33
N ASN A 98 -6.78 -2.12 -3.72
CA ASN A 98 -7.79 -2.12 -4.78
C ASN A 98 -9.20 -1.87 -4.22
N GLU A 99 -10.17 -1.65 -5.11
CA GLU A 99 -11.59 -1.38 -4.75
C GLU A 99 -12.23 -2.53 -3.94
N SER A 100 -11.73 -3.75 -4.10
CA SER A 100 -12.24 -4.95 -3.42
C SER A 100 -11.55 -5.27 -2.08
N PHE A 101 -10.57 -4.47 -1.67
CA PHE A 101 -9.77 -4.67 -0.45
C PHE A 101 -9.17 -6.09 -0.36
N THR A 102 -8.75 -6.67 -1.48
CA THR A 102 -8.16 -8.02 -1.52
C THR A 102 -6.67 -8.03 -1.20
N TRP A 103 -6.02 -6.87 -1.26
CA TRP A 103 -4.63 -6.67 -0.87
C TRP A 103 -4.41 -5.26 -0.34
N ALA A 104 -3.36 -5.04 0.42
CA ALA A 104 -2.93 -3.69 0.79
C ALA A 104 -1.40 -3.59 0.85
N LEU A 105 -0.90 -2.46 0.40
CA LEU A 105 0.45 -1.97 0.66
C LEU A 105 0.36 -0.92 1.76
N GLU A 106 1.06 -1.14 2.86
CA GLU A 106 1.31 -0.11 3.87
C GLU A 106 2.67 0.48 3.65
N TYR A 107 2.73 1.80 3.71
CA TYR A 107 3.98 2.54 3.83
C TYR A 107 3.91 3.45 5.05
N LYS A 108 5.00 3.52 5.78
CA LYS A 108 5.13 4.29 7.01
C LYS A 108 6.19 5.36 6.88
N THR A 109 5.99 6.45 7.61
CA THR A 109 6.93 7.58 7.68
C THR A 109 8.36 7.19 8.06
N GLN A 110 8.54 6.06 8.77
CA GLN A 110 9.85 5.46 9.07
C GLN A 110 10.53 4.81 7.85
N LYS A 111 10.00 5.02 6.64
CA LYS A 111 10.53 4.47 5.37
C LYS A 111 10.55 2.95 5.38
N ILE A 112 9.46 2.38 5.88
CA ILE A 112 9.20 0.95 5.85
C ILE A 112 7.90 0.68 5.13
N ALA A 113 7.85 -0.42 4.40
CA ALA A 113 6.65 -0.89 3.74
C ALA A 113 6.37 -2.35 4.06
N ARG A 114 5.10 -2.74 4.03
CA ARG A 114 4.68 -4.14 4.04
C ARG A 114 3.53 -4.34 3.08
N PHE A 115 3.44 -5.53 2.52
CA PHE A 115 2.39 -5.90 1.58
C PHE A 115 1.65 -7.10 2.13
N GLY A 116 0.32 -7.07 2.11
CA GLY A 116 -0.50 -8.20 2.56
C GLY A 116 -1.66 -8.47 1.63
N ARG A 117 -2.10 -9.72 1.61
CA ARG A 117 -3.28 -10.17 0.87
C ARG A 117 -4.32 -10.70 1.84
N LYS A 118 -5.59 -10.46 1.54
CA LYS A 118 -6.69 -11.06 2.27
C LYS A 118 -6.53 -12.56 2.22
N SER A 119 -6.49 -13.19 3.39
CA SER A 119 -6.51 -14.65 3.44
C SER A 119 -7.85 -15.13 2.87
N ASN A 120 -7.81 -15.93 1.81
CA ASN A 120 -8.97 -16.70 1.35
C ASN A 120 -9.19 -17.84 2.37
N ILE A 121 -9.49 -17.51 3.62
CA ILE A 121 -10.03 -18.49 4.56
C ILE A 121 -11.47 -18.72 4.09
N ILE A 122 -11.62 -19.79 3.31
CA ILE A 122 -12.91 -20.42 3.01
C ILE A 122 -13.43 -21.06 4.30
#